data_AF-A0AA51RSU0-F1
#
_entry.id   AF-A0AA51RSU0-F1
#
_cell.length_a   1.000
_cell.length_b   1.000
_cell.length_c   1.000
_cell.angle_alpha   90.00
_cell.angle_beta   90.00
_cell.angle_gamma   90.00
#
_symmetry.space_group_name_H-M   'P 1'
#
loop_
_entity.id
_entity.type
_entity.pdbx_description
1 polymer ?
#
loop_
_entity_poly.entity_id
_entity_poly.type
_entity_poly.pdbx_seq_one_letter_code
_entity_poly.pdbx_strand_id
1 'polypeptide(L)'
;MDVELTPKDLDYIWQVVHHAVDSLGGYHQLFASPLEVSESSDRVVFNWPVWMRAIKAYMTSQYGEKAAEKLLLPILSEVYNPQKYQEYLDRKDALEPKVVNTYPRRVIPFNKFK
;
A
#
# COMPACT_ATOMS: atom_id res chain seq x y z
N MET A 1 15.25 -15.70 -17.92
CA MET A 1 14.20 -16.06 -16.94
C MET A 1 13.40 -14.81 -16.72
N ASP A 2 12.15 -14.80 -17.18
CA ASP A 2 11.21 -13.74 -16.84
C ASP A 2 10.89 -13.88 -15.34
N VAL A 3 11.08 -12.79 -14.60
CA VAL A 3 10.79 -12.76 -13.18
C VAL A 3 9.34 -12.35 -13.05
N GLU A 4 8.50 -13.26 -12.57
CA GLU A 4 7.08 -13.01 -12.34
C GLU A 4 6.81 -12.78 -10.84
N LEU A 5 5.93 -11.83 -10.55
CA LEU A 5 5.50 -11.53 -9.17
C LEU A 5 4.60 -12.66 -8.66
N THR A 6 4.89 -13.17 -7.47
CA THR A 6 4.02 -14.16 -6.84
C THR A 6 2.79 -13.47 -6.22
N PRO A 7 1.71 -14.22 -5.91
CA PRO A 7 0.57 -13.67 -5.18
C PRO A 7 0.95 -13.04 -3.84
N LYS A 8 1.99 -13.57 -3.17
CA LYS A 8 2.49 -13.03 -1.89
C LYS A 8 3.16 -11.67 -2.08
N ASP A 9 3.88 -11.49 -3.19
CA ASP A 9 4.53 -10.22 -3.51
C ASP A 9 3.49 -9.14 -3.80
N LEU A 10 2.45 -9.50 -4.57
CA LEU A 10 1.34 -8.61 -4.86
C LEU A 10 0.62 -8.19 -3.59
N ASP A 11 0.37 -9.12 -2.65
CA ASP A 11 -0.25 -8.79 -1.37
C ASP A 11 0.60 -7.81 -0.56
N TYR A 12 1.91 -8.05 -0.44
CA TYR A 12 2.83 -7.11 0.24
C TYR A 12 2.83 -5.73 -0.42
N ILE A 13 2.90 -5.68 -1.76
CA ILE A 13 2.86 -4.43 -2.52
C ILE A 13 1.58 -3.65 -2.20
N TRP A 14 0.42 -4.32 -2.24
CA TRP A 14 -0.85 -3.66 -1.96
C TRP A 14 -0.99 -3.22 -0.51
N GLN A 15 -0.44 -3.96 0.46
CA GLN A 15 -0.38 -3.52 1.85
C GLN A 15 0.45 -2.22 2.01
N VAL A 16 1.61 -2.14 1.36
CA VAL A 16 2.45 -0.93 1.38
C VAL A 16 1.72 0.25 0.73
N VAL A 17 1.08 0.03 -0.42
CA VAL A 17 0.29 1.06 -1.12
C VAL A 17 -0.86 1.53 -0.24
N HIS A 18 -1.64 0.62 0.33
CA HIS A 18 -2.78 0.96 1.17
C HIS A 18 -2.38 1.74 2.42
N HIS A 19 -1.30 1.34 3.10
CA HIS A 19 -0.76 2.13 4.22
C HIS A 19 -0.36 3.55 3.78
N ALA A 20 0.23 3.70 2.59
CA ALA A 20 0.58 5.01 2.04
C ALA A 20 -0.65 5.83 1.65
N VAL A 21 -1.71 5.20 1.13
CA VAL A 21 -3.00 5.83 0.86
C VAL A 21 -3.62 6.38 2.15
N ASP A 22 -3.64 5.59 3.22
CA ASP A 22 -4.17 6.00 4.53
C ASP A 22 -3.37 7.17 5.11
N SER A 23 -2.04 7.14 4.94
CA SER A 23 -1.14 8.20 5.43
C SER A 23 -1.27 9.51 4.65
N LEU A 24 -1.53 9.43 3.34
CA LEU A 24 -1.64 10.59 2.44
C LEU A 24 -3.08 11.10 2.28
N GLY A 25 -4.07 10.43 2.87
CA GLY A 25 -5.48 10.84 2.81
C GLY A 25 -6.15 10.58 1.45
N GLY A 26 -5.68 9.59 0.69
CA GLY A 26 -6.38 9.11 -0.50
C GLY A 26 -5.50 8.53 -1.61
N TYR A 27 -6.08 7.61 -2.39
CA TYR A 27 -5.38 6.91 -3.48
C TYR A 27 -4.86 7.87 -4.56
N HIS A 28 -5.63 8.89 -4.93
CA HIS A 28 -5.18 9.90 -5.88
C HIS A 28 -4.01 10.76 -5.34
N GLN A 29 -3.93 10.95 -4.02
CA GLN A 29 -2.84 11.73 -3.42
C GLN A 29 -1.50 10.98 -3.47
N LEU A 30 -1.54 9.64 -3.57
CA LEU A 30 -0.36 8.79 -3.70
C LEU A 30 0.49 9.15 -4.94
N PHE A 31 -0.17 9.58 -6.02
CA PHE A 31 0.46 9.92 -7.31
C PHE A 31 0.54 11.43 -7.55
N ALA A 32 0.03 12.25 -6.63
CA ALA A 32 0.09 13.71 -6.75
C ALA A 32 1.48 14.28 -6.45
N SER A 33 2.32 13.52 -5.73
CA SER A 33 3.69 13.92 -5.43
C SER A 33 4.58 13.74 -6.69
N PRO A 34 5.18 14.82 -7.21
CA PRO A 34 6.07 14.71 -8.35
C PRO A 34 7.30 13.87 -7.98
N LEU A 35 7.83 13.11 -8.94
CA LEU A 35 9.12 12.46 -8.78
C LEU A 35 10.18 13.55 -8.64
N GLU A 36 10.74 13.67 -7.44
CA GLU A 36 11.83 14.60 -7.19
C GLU A 36 13.07 14.11 -7.94
N VAL A 37 13.63 14.98 -8.78
CA VAL A 37 14.84 14.71 -9.52
C VAL A 37 15.94 15.56 -8.91
N SER A 38 17.03 14.92 -8.50
CA SER A 38 18.25 15.63 -8.15
C SER A 38 19.29 15.41 -9.25
N GLU A 39 19.76 16.49 -9.83
CA GLU A 39 20.92 16.46 -10.72
C GLU A 39 22.19 16.50 -9.86
N SER A 40 22.97 15.43 -9.93
CA SER A 40 24.38 15.44 -9.54
C SER A 40 25.22 15.48 -10.81
N SER A 41 26.43 16.01 -10.74
CA SER A 41 27.29 16.43 -11.86
C SER A 41 27.41 15.44 -13.03
N ASP A 42 27.20 14.14 -12.79
CA ASP A 42 27.26 13.08 -13.81
C ASP A 42 26.00 12.17 -13.87
N ARG A 43 24.97 12.38 -13.03
CA ARG A 43 23.80 11.49 -12.93
C ARG A 43 22.51 12.19 -12.52
N VAL A 44 21.42 11.79 -13.18
CA VAL A 44 20.04 12.07 -12.77
C VAL A 44 19.62 11.05 -11.72
N VAL A 45 19.35 11.51 -10.48
CA VAL A 45 18.90 10.65 -9.38
C VAL A 45 17.41 10.90 -9.14
N PHE A 46 16.61 9.85 -9.32
CA PHE A 46 15.19 9.84 -8.98
C PHE A 46 15.00 9.57 -7.49
N ASN A 47 14.46 10.54 -6.77
CA ASN A 47 14.03 10.39 -5.39
C ASN A 47 12.63 9.76 -5.39
N TRP A 48 12.60 8.44 -5.22
CA TRP A 48 11.35 7.69 -5.13
C TRP A 48 10.58 8.04 -3.86
N PRO A 49 9.23 8.14 -3.92
CA PRO A 49 8.38 8.23 -2.74
C PRO A 49 8.69 7.13 -1.73
N VAL A 50 8.45 7.40 -0.44
CA VAL A 50 8.77 6.46 0.66
C VAL A 50 8.15 5.07 0.43
N TRP A 51 6.90 5.03 -0.04
CA TRP A 51 6.19 3.78 -0.31
C TRP A 51 6.83 2.99 -1.46
N MET A 52 7.30 3.66 -2.52
CA MET A 52 8.04 3.01 -3.62
C MET A 52 9.42 2.51 -3.17
N ARG A 53 10.10 3.23 -2.26
CA ARG A 53 11.35 2.76 -1.66
C ARG A 53 11.17 1.47 -0.88
N ALA A 54 10.07 1.34 -0.13
CA ALA A 54 9.74 0.11 0.59
C ALA A 54 9.50 -1.08 -0.35
N ILE A 55 8.79 -0.86 -1.46
CA ILE A 55 8.61 -1.87 -2.51
C ILE A 55 9.96 -2.25 -3.14
N LYS A 56 10.79 -1.26 -3.51
CA LYS A 56 12.13 -1.51 -4.09
C LYS A 56 13.01 -2.35 -3.16
N ALA A 57 13.03 -2.02 -1.87
CA ALA A 57 13.80 -2.76 -0.88
C ALA A 57 13.33 -4.21 -0.75
N TYR A 58 12.01 -4.42 -0.70
CA TYR A 58 11.42 -5.76 -0.68
C TYR A 58 11.78 -6.56 -1.94
N MET A 59 11.58 -5.98 -3.13
CA MET A 59 11.93 -6.63 -4.42
C MET A 59 13.42 -6.97 -4.52
N THR A 60 14.29 -6.07 -4.04
CA THR A 60 15.75 -6.29 -4.04
C THR A 60 16.12 -7.46 -3.11
N SER A 61 15.44 -7.61 -1.98
CA SER A 61 15.65 -8.73 -1.07
C SER A 61 15.22 -10.09 -1.66
N GLN A 62 14.15 -10.11 -2.47
CA GLN A 62 13.58 -11.33 -3.02
C GLN A 62 14.27 -11.76 -4.32
N TYR A 63 14.57 -10.80 -5.21
CA TYR A 63 14.98 -11.08 -6.59
C TYR A 63 16.36 -10.51 -6.95
N GLY A 64 16.98 -9.74 -6.06
CA GLY A 64 18.21 -9.00 -6.34
C GLY A 64 17.98 -7.70 -7.10
N GLU A 65 19.00 -6.83 -7.08
CA GLU A 65 18.90 -5.44 -7.53
C GLU A 65 18.49 -5.31 -9.01
N LYS A 66 19.14 -6.05 -9.90
CA LYS A 66 18.85 -6.00 -11.35
C LYS A 66 17.45 -6.47 -11.72
N ALA A 67 16.89 -7.42 -10.97
CA ALA A 67 15.54 -7.90 -11.21
C ALA A 67 14.51 -6.92 -10.62
N ALA A 68 14.77 -6.38 -9.44
CA ALA A 68 13.94 -5.38 -8.80
C ALA A 68 13.74 -4.15 -9.70
N GLU A 69 14.81 -3.64 -10.32
CA GLU A 69 14.73 -2.51 -11.25
C GLU A 69 13.79 -2.77 -12.43
N LYS A 70 13.77 -4.00 -12.96
CA LYS A 70 12.87 -4.39 -14.05
C LYS A 70 11.42 -4.55 -13.59
N LEU A 71 11.21 -4.96 -12.34
CA LEU A 71 9.90 -5.17 -11.75
C LEU A 71 9.21 -3.87 -11.32
N LEU A 72 9.96 -2.80 -11.04
CA LEU A 72 9.38 -1.54 -10.55
C LEU A 72 8.37 -0.92 -11.51
N LEU A 73 8.62 -0.95 -12.83
CA LEU A 73 7.70 -0.40 -13.83
C LEU A 73 6.40 -1.23 -13.95
N PRO A 74 6.46 -2.58 -14.08
CA PRO A 74 5.27 -3.43 -13.97
C PRO A 74 4.46 -3.19 -12.70
N ILE A 75 5.14 -3.09 -11.54
CA ILE A 75 4.48 -2.81 -10.26
C ILE A 75 3.81 -1.43 -10.28
N LEU A 76 4.47 -0.41 -10.83
CA LEU A 76 3.86 0.92 -10.95
C LEU A 76 2.61 0.88 -11.83
N SER A 77 2.66 0.17 -12.96
CA SER A 77 1.49 -0.01 -13.84
C SER A 77 0.36 -0.76 -13.14
N GLU A 78 0.68 -1.74 -12.30
CA GLU A 78 -0.29 -2.49 -11.49
C GLU A 78 -0.99 -1.56 -10.49
N VAL A 79 -0.18 -0.81 -9.74
CA VAL A 79 -0.61 0.05 -8.64
C VAL A 79 -1.36 1.28 -9.15
N TYR A 80 -1.08 1.77 -10.35
CA TYR A 80 -1.76 2.92 -10.96
C TYR A 80 -3.18 2.60 -11.46
N ASN A 81 -3.57 1.32 -11.51
CA ASN A 81 -4.91 0.92 -11.93
C ASN A 81 -5.91 1.02 -10.76
N PRO A 82 -6.88 1.96 -10.79
CA PRO A 82 -7.84 2.13 -9.69
C PRO A 82 -8.75 0.92 -9.49
N GLN A 83 -9.04 0.16 -10.56
CA GLN A 83 -9.87 -1.05 -10.46
C GLN A 83 -9.18 -2.11 -9.61
N LYS A 84 -7.87 -2.29 -9.80
CA LYS A 84 -7.08 -3.25 -9.02
C LYS A 84 -6.95 -2.87 -7.56
N TYR A 85 -6.91 -1.57 -7.29
CA TYR A 85 -6.97 -1.09 -5.92
C TYR A 85 -8.33 -1.39 -5.27
N GLN A 86 -9.44 -1.16 -6.00
CA GLN A 86 -10.77 -1.53 -5.50
C GLN A 86 -10.89 -3.04 -5.26
N GLU A 87 -10.40 -3.88 -6.17
CA GLU A 87 -10.37 -5.34 -5.98
C GLU A 87 -9.57 -5.76 -4.74
N TYR A 88 -8.47 -5.05 -4.43
CA TYR A 88 -7.72 -5.28 -3.20
C TYR A 88 -8.54 -4.93 -1.95
N LEU A 89 -9.22 -3.77 -1.95
CA LEU A 89 -10.09 -3.35 -0.84
C LEU A 89 -11.22 -4.35 -0.62
N ASP A 90 -11.90 -4.79 -1.68
CA ASP A 90 -12.99 -5.76 -1.59
C ASP A 90 -12.53 -7.09 -0.99
N ARG A 91 -11.32 -7.56 -1.35
CA ARG A 91 -10.71 -8.76 -0.75
C ARG A 91 -10.38 -8.55 0.73
N LYS A 92 -9.85 -7.37 1.09
CA LYS A 92 -9.49 -7.04 2.48
C LYS A 92 -10.75 -6.99 3.35
N ASP A 93 -11.80 -6.31 2.89
CA ASP A 93 -13.09 -6.20 3.57
C ASP A 93 -13.80 -7.55 3.73
N ALA A 94 -13.62 -8.47 2.77
CA ALA A 94 -14.15 -9.83 2.86
C ALA A 94 -13.42 -10.70 3.90
N LEU A 95 -12.18 -10.36 4.24
CA LEU A 95 -11.34 -11.11 5.19
C LEU A 95 -11.38 -10.54 6.60
N GLU A 96 -11.73 -9.27 6.77
CA GLU A 96 -11.96 -8.67 8.09
C GLU A 96 -13.35 -9.08 8.62
N PRO A 97 -13.45 -9.84 9.73
CA PRO A 97 -14.75 -10.12 10.32
C PRO A 97 -15.36 -8.79 10.76
N LYS A 98 -16.50 -8.41 10.17
CA LYS A 98 -17.33 -7.30 10.66
C LYS A 98 -17.54 -7.52 12.16
N VAL A 99 -16.85 -6.74 13.00
CA VAL A 99 -17.12 -6.68 14.42
C VAL A 99 -18.48 -5.99 14.55
N VAL A 100 -19.55 -6.78 14.45
CA VAL A 100 -20.90 -6.35 14.78
C VAL A 100 -20.90 -6.11 16.28
N ASN A 101 -20.67 -4.86 16.67
CA ASN A 101 -20.77 -4.41 18.05
C ASN A 101 -22.24 -4.41 18.48
N THR A 102 -22.84 -5.59 18.63
CA THR A 102 -24.08 -5.78 19.38
C THR A 102 -23.77 -5.82 20.86
N TYR A 103 -23.48 -4.66 21.46
CA TYR A 103 -23.63 -4.51 22.90
C TYR A 103 -25.09 -4.16 23.17
N PRO A 104 -25.87 -4.99 23.89
CA PRO A 104 -27.16 -4.55 24.38
C PRO A 104 -26.92 -3.39 25.34
N ARG A 105 -27.56 -2.24 25.08
CA ARG A 105 -27.60 -1.09 25.97
C ARG A 105 -28.14 -1.57 27.33
N ARG A 106 -27.25 -1.88 28.29
CA ARG A 106 -27.66 -2.10 29.67
C ARG A 106 -28.12 -0.75 30.21
N VAL A 107 -29.43 -0.54 30.22
CA VAL A 107 -30.07 0.54 30.95
C VAL A 107 -29.89 0.22 32.43
N ILE A 108 -28.90 0.83 33.07
CA ILE A 108 -28.74 0.74 34.53
C ILE A 108 -29.75 1.71 35.13
N PRO A 109 -30.74 1.26 35.93
CA PRO A 109 -31.61 2.18 36.63
C PRO A 109 -30.79 2.93 37.68
N PHE A 110 -30.78 4.26 37.57
CA PHE A 110 -30.24 5.17 38.58
C PHE A 110 -31.02 4.99 39.88
N ASN A 111 -30.55 4.10 40.75
CA ASN A 111 -31.05 4.06 42.11
C ASN A 111 -30.31 5.14 42.92
N LYS A 112 -31.11 6.09 43.40
CA LYS A 112 -30.73 7.29 44.13
C LYS A 112 -29.91 6.91 45.36
N PHE A 113 -28.67 7.40 45.43
CA PHE A 113 -28.00 7.63 46.70
C PHE A 113 -28.51 8.96 47.28
N LYS A 114 -29.49 8.87 48.18
CA LYS A 114 -29.60 9.65 49.43
C LYS A 114 -30.88 9.31 50.16
#